data_AF-A0A9E1UU02-F1
#
_entry.id   AF-A0A9E1UU02-F1
#
_cell.length_a   1.000
_cell.length_b   1.000
_cell.length_c   1.000
_cell.angle_alpha   90.00
_cell.angle_beta   90.00
_cell.angle_gamma   90.00
#
_symmetry.space_group_name_H-M   'P 1'
#
loop_
_entity.id
_entity.type
_entity.pdbx_description
1 polymer ?
#
loop_
_entity_poly.entity_id
_entity_poly.type
_entity_poly.pdbx_seq_one_letter_code
_entity_poly.pdbx_strand_id
1 'polypeptide(L)'
;PKGYCAPATVTRVVQYYGNETTMNEMAAMMGTQDGGGTRLTDIRDGVRKVTRRLRMSFKEEDVPDKKRLDSQRRVDRWMAKAVVDYIDSGNPIFWTIPDHIRLIVGYNARTREVLYSDSWGRKGYDRLPYQEAASKTEVIWIIR
;
A
#
# COMPACT_ATOMS: atom_id res chain seq x y z
N PRO A 1 -3.51 -17.13 0.42
CA PRO A 1 -2.36 -17.58 -0.40
C PRO A 1 -1.19 -16.61 -0.23
N LYS A 2 -0.04 -17.10 0.29
CA LYS A 2 1.18 -16.28 0.41
C LYS A 2 1.66 -15.90 -1.02
N GLY A 3 2.06 -14.65 -1.23
CA GLY A 3 2.54 -14.16 -2.53
C GLY A 3 1.51 -13.44 -3.43
N TYR A 4 0.19 -13.55 -3.18
CA TYR A 4 -0.83 -12.91 -4.04
C TYR A 4 -1.34 -11.55 -3.55
N CYS A 5 -0.90 -11.06 -2.39
CA CYS A 5 -1.35 -9.77 -1.87
C CYS A 5 -0.97 -8.60 -2.77
N ALA A 6 0.27 -8.58 -3.28
CA ALA A 6 0.72 -7.51 -4.17
C ALA A 6 -0.01 -7.50 -5.52
N PRO A 7 -0.11 -8.63 -6.25
CA PRO A 7 -0.91 -8.68 -7.46
C PRO A 7 -2.36 -8.27 -7.23
N ALA A 8 -3.02 -8.79 -6.20
CA ALA A 8 -4.41 -8.48 -5.90
C ALA A 8 -4.63 -6.98 -5.59
N THR A 9 -3.77 -6.41 -4.75
CA THR A 9 -3.87 -5.01 -4.33
C THR A 9 -3.62 -4.06 -5.50
N VAL A 10 -2.58 -4.28 -6.30
CA VAL A 10 -2.28 -3.43 -7.46
C VAL A 10 -3.34 -3.57 -8.54
N THR A 11 -3.83 -4.80 -8.80
CA THR A 11 -4.89 -5.06 -9.79
C THR A 11 -6.14 -4.22 -9.49
N ARG A 12 -6.58 -4.15 -8.23
CA ARG A 12 -7.75 -3.36 -7.85
C ARG A 12 -7.65 -1.90 -8.26
N VAL A 13 -6.49 -1.27 -8.09
CA VAL A 13 -6.36 0.15 -8.41
C VAL A 13 -6.18 0.39 -9.90
N VAL A 14 -5.40 -0.43 -10.59
CA VAL A 14 -5.22 -0.22 -12.03
C VAL A 14 -6.55 -0.45 -12.77
N GLN A 15 -7.38 -1.39 -12.31
CA GLN A 15 -8.74 -1.59 -12.79
C GLN A 15 -9.65 -0.40 -12.48
N TYR A 16 -9.51 0.23 -11.31
CA TYR A 16 -10.22 1.48 -11.01
C TYR A 16 -9.90 2.59 -12.04
N TYR A 17 -8.67 2.63 -12.55
CA TYR A 17 -8.26 3.53 -13.64
C TYR A 17 -8.56 3.00 -15.05
N GLY A 18 -9.37 1.96 -15.19
CA GLY A 18 -9.82 1.42 -16.48
C GLY A 18 -8.84 0.45 -17.14
N ASN A 19 -7.78 0.00 -16.45
CA ASN A 19 -6.89 -1.03 -16.98
C ASN A 19 -7.51 -2.43 -16.81
N GLU A 20 -7.62 -3.21 -17.89
CA GLU A 20 -8.28 -4.52 -17.87
C GLU A 20 -7.40 -5.68 -17.36
N THR A 21 -6.16 -5.41 -16.93
CA THR A 21 -5.26 -6.43 -16.40
C THR A 21 -5.94 -7.24 -15.31
N THR A 22 -5.96 -8.55 -15.47
CA THR A 22 -6.46 -9.51 -14.49
C THR A 22 -5.43 -9.77 -13.39
N MET A 23 -5.87 -10.29 -12.24
CA MET A 23 -4.95 -10.63 -11.14
C MET A 23 -3.89 -11.67 -11.55
N ASN A 24 -4.24 -12.61 -12.44
CA ASN A 24 -3.30 -13.63 -12.92
C ASN A 24 -2.23 -13.03 -13.83
N GLU A 25 -2.62 -12.13 -14.74
CA GLU A 25 -1.66 -11.39 -15.56
C GLU A 25 -0.77 -10.50 -14.69
N MET A 26 -1.34 -9.85 -13.68
CA MET A 26 -0.58 -9.06 -12.71
C MET A 26 0.45 -9.92 -11.95
N ALA A 27 0.04 -11.09 -11.48
CA ALA A 27 0.92 -12.05 -10.81
C ALA A 27 2.09 -12.47 -11.71
N ALA A 28 1.80 -12.77 -12.99
CA ALA A 28 2.83 -13.08 -13.98
C ALA A 28 3.77 -11.90 -14.24
N MET A 29 3.27 -10.66 -14.25
CA MET A 29 4.09 -9.45 -14.40
C MET A 29 5.02 -9.20 -13.20
N MET A 30 4.54 -9.48 -11.98
CA MET A 30 5.32 -9.34 -10.76
C MET A 30 6.29 -10.52 -10.54
N GLY A 31 6.08 -11.64 -11.22
CA GLY A 31 6.88 -12.86 -11.06
C GLY A 31 6.53 -13.64 -9.79
N THR A 32 5.29 -13.51 -9.30
CA THR A 32 4.82 -14.20 -8.10
C THR A 32 4.37 -15.63 -8.44
N GLN A 33 4.72 -16.60 -7.59
CA GLN A 33 4.32 -18.02 -7.72
C GLN A 33 3.62 -18.48 -6.43
N ASP A 34 2.77 -19.51 -6.52
CA ASP A 34 2.16 -20.15 -5.34
C ASP A 34 3.25 -20.67 -4.40
N GLY A 35 3.25 -20.17 -3.15
CA GLY A 35 4.24 -20.55 -2.13
C GLY A 35 5.54 -19.72 -2.13
N GLY A 36 5.69 -18.75 -3.04
CA GLY A 36 6.80 -17.80 -3.04
C GLY A 36 6.79 -16.88 -1.81
N GLY A 37 7.96 -16.60 -1.24
CA GLY A 37 8.11 -15.78 -0.04
C GLY A 37 7.57 -14.36 -0.24
N THR A 38 6.84 -13.85 0.75
CA THR A 38 6.29 -12.49 0.77
C THR A 38 7.34 -11.46 1.25
N ARG A 39 8.60 -11.58 0.81
CA ARG A 39 9.65 -10.67 1.30
C ARG A 39 9.37 -9.26 0.78
N LEU A 40 9.64 -8.27 1.62
CA LEU A 40 9.47 -6.85 1.28
C LEU A 40 10.16 -6.46 -0.03
N THR A 41 11.35 -7.02 -0.27
CA THR A 41 12.14 -6.83 -1.50
C THR A 41 11.37 -7.29 -2.73
N ASP A 42 10.73 -8.44 -2.65
CA ASP A 42 10.04 -9.08 -3.77
C ASP A 42 8.77 -8.30 -4.13
N ILE A 43 8.06 -7.78 -3.11
CA ILE A 43 6.93 -6.86 -3.30
C ILE A 43 7.40 -5.58 -4.00
N ARG A 44 8.45 -4.94 -3.48
CA ARG A 44 8.94 -3.67 -4.01
C ARG A 44 9.41 -3.79 -5.46
N ASP A 45 10.16 -4.84 -5.77
CA ASP A 45 10.62 -5.10 -7.13
C ASP A 45 9.47 -5.48 -8.07
N GLY A 46 8.49 -6.25 -7.57
CA GLY A 46 7.27 -6.57 -8.31
C GLY A 46 6.47 -5.33 -8.70
N VAL A 47 6.22 -4.43 -7.74
CA VAL A 47 5.52 -3.16 -8.00
C VAL A 47 6.28 -2.32 -9.02
N ARG A 48 7.59 -2.13 -8.86
CA ARG A 48 8.44 -1.39 -9.82
C ARG A 48 8.45 -1.98 -11.23
N LYS A 49 8.33 -3.30 -11.39
CA LYS A 49 8.24 -3.93 -12.72
C LYS A 49 6.92 -3.61 -13.41
N VAL A 50 5.83 -3.60 -12.64
CA VAL A 50 4.47 -3.37 -13.15
C VAL A 50 4.26 -1.93 -13.59
N THR A 51 4.77 -0.95 -12.83
CA THR A 51 4.64 0.49 -13.18
C THR A 51 5.11 0.77 -14.60
N ARG A 52 6.28 0.23 -14.95
CA ARG A 52 6.88 0.36 -16.29
C ARG A 52 6.02 -0.30 -17.37
N ARG A 53 5.39 -1.44 -17.07
CA ARG A 53 4.55 -2.18 -18.04
C ARG A 53 3.20 -1.51 -18.26
N LEU A 54 2.59 -0.99 -17.20
CA LEU A 54 1.28 -0.35 -17.25
C LEU A 54 1.32 1.12 -17.71
N ARG A 55 2.52 1.69 -17.90
CA ARG A 55 2.72 3.11 -18.22
C ARG A 55 2.06 4.04 -17.19
N MET A 56 2.05 3.63 -15.93
CA MET A 56 1.52 4.41 -14.80
C MET A 56 2.67 4.87 -13.89
N SER A 57 2.52 6.05 -13.28
CA SER A 57 3.55 6.60 -12.40
C SER A 57 3.28 6.19 -10.95
N PHE A 58 4.16 5.39 -10.37
CA PHE A 58 4.07 5.10 -8.93
C PHE A 58 5.27 5.74 -8.25
N LYS A 59 4.98 6.50 -7.19
CA LYS A 59 5.98 7.09 -6.32
C LYS A 59 6.11 6.28 -5.04
N GLU A 60 7.34 6.02 -4.62
CA GLU A 60 7.62 5.60 -3.24
C GLU A 60 7.77 6.85 -2.37
N GLU A 61 7.00 6.93 -1.28
CA GLU A 61 7.20 7.97 -0.28
C GLU A 61 8.24 7.51 0.76
N ASP A 62 9.08 8.45 1.19
CA ASP A 62 10.05 8.18 2.24
C ASP A 62 9.34 7.83 3.56
N VAL A 63 9.70 6.67 4.11
CA VAL A 63 9.31 6.27 5.45
C VAL A 63 10.42 6.70 6.41
N PRO A 64 10.14 7.56 7.40
CA PRO A 64 11.12 7.96 8.39
C PRO A 64 11.65 6.76 9.17
N ASP A 65 12.91 6.81 9.60
CA ASP A 65 13.41 5.87 10.62
C ASP A 65 12.43 5.85 11.81
N LYS A 66 12.04 4.65 12.26
CA LYS A 66 11.08 4.44 13.34
C LYS A 66 11.50 5.18 14.62
N LYS A 67 12.80 5.38 14.87
CA LYS A 67 13.33 6.20 15.98
C LYS A 67 12.94 7.68 15.88
N ARG A 68 12.67 8.19 14.68
CA ARG A 68 12.19 9.57 14.44
C ARG A 68 10.68 9.70 14.63
N LEU A 69 9.96 8.60 14.83
CA LEU A 69 8.51 8.58 15.09
C LEU A 69 8.25 8.32 16.59
N ASP A 70 9.01 9.00 17.44
CA ASP A 70 9.05 8.86 18.90
C ASP A 70 7.92 9.56 19.67
N SER A 71 7.06 10.29 18.96
CA SER A 71 6.02 11.12 19.58
C SER A 71 4.79 11.22 18.70
N GLN A 72 3.61 11.33 19.33
CA GLN A 72 2.33 11.45 18.64
C GLN A 72 2.34 12.56 17.58
N ARG A 73 2.88 13.73 17.93
CA ARG A 73 2.95 14.89 17.03
C ARG A 73 3.77 14.62 15.76
N ARG A 74 4.83 13.82 15.85
CA ARG A 74 5.65 13.46 14.68
C ARG A 74 4.94 12.44 13.80
N VAL A 75 4.30 11.45 14.41
CA VAL A 75 3.45 10.48 13.70
C VAL A 75 2.33 11.20 12.96
N ASP A 76 1.59 12.09 13.64
CA ASP A 76 0.48 12.85 13.06
C ASP A 76 0.96 13.68 11.85
N ARG A 77 2.09 14.37 11.98
CA ARG A 77 2.66 15.16 10.88
C ARG A 77 3.07 14.30 9.69
N TRP A 78 3.66 13.15 9.93
CA TRP A 78 4.06 12.25 8.86
C TRP A 78 2.84 11.60 8.19
N MET A 79 1.83 11.17 8.97
CA MET A 79 0.58 10.64 8.44
C MET A 79 -0.18 11.67 7.60
N ALA A 80 -0.17 12.94 8.00
CA ALA A 80 -0.73 14.02 7.19
C ALA A 80 -0.11 14.02 5.78
N LYS A 81 1.22 14.03 5.70
CA LYS A 81 1.95 14.04 4.42
C LYS A 81 1.83 12.73 3.63
N ALA A 82 1.93 11.59 4.30
CA ALA A 82 2.05 10.28 3.66
C ALA A 82 0.70 9.64 3.29
N VAL A 83 -0.38 10.06 3.96
CA VAL A 83 -1.72 9.48 3.78
C VAL A 83 -2.74 10.56 3.48
N VAL A 84 -2.93 11.54 4.38
CA VAL A 84 -4.04 12.50 4.30
C VAL A 84 -3.98 13.30 3.01
N ASP A 85 -2.85 13.94 2.71
CA ASP A 85 -2.70 14.81 1.54
C ASP A 85 -3.01 14.07 0.23
N TYR A 86 -2.61 12.81 0.13
CA TYR A 86 -2.82 11.98 -1.06
C TYR A 86 -4.25 11.43 -1.17
N ILE A 87 -4.86 11.01 -0.05
CA ILE A 87 -6.28 10.63 -0.03
C ILE A 87 -7.15 11.81 -0.43
N ASP A 88 -6.91 12.99 0.15
CA ASP A 88 -7.68 14.21 -0.14
C ASP A 88 -7.50 14.69 -1.58
N SER A 89 -6.34 14.44 -2.18
CA SER A 89 -6.06 14.74 -3.60
C SER A 89 -6.57 13.66 -4.57
N GLY A 90 -7.17 12.58 -4.07
CA GLY A 90 -7.69 11.49 -4.89
C GLY A 90 -6.63 10.57 -5.48
N ASN A 91 -5.40 10.56 -4.93
CA ASN A 91 -4.33 9.65 -5.31
C ASN A 91 -4.40 8.35 -4.48
N PRO A 92 -4.57 7.17 -5.11
CA PRO A 92 -4.56 5.89 -4.41
C PRO A 92 -3.22 5.60 -3.77
N ILE A 93 -3.30 5.03 -2.56
CA ILE A 93 -2.14 4.75 -1.73
C ILE A 93 -2.14 3.28 -1.32
N PHE A 94 -0.99 2.62 -1.48
CA PHE A 94 -0.74 1.35 -0.83
C PHE A 94 0.32 1.51 0.24
N TRP A 95 0.16 0.82 1.36
CA TRP A 95 1.29 0.58 2.23
C TRP A 95 1.79 -0.84 2.08
N THR A 96 3.09 -1.03 2.22
CA THR A 96 3.69 -2.32 2.49
C THR A 96 4.02 -2.38 3.97
N ILE A 97 3.60 -3.47 4.61
CA ILE A 97 3.91 -3.83 5.99
C ILE A 97 4.67 -5.17 5.96
N PRO A 98 5.25 -5.66 7.08
CA PRO A 98 5.91 -6.95 7.08
C PRO A 98 5.03 -8.05 6.47
N ASP A 99 5.57 -8.71 5.45
CA ASP A 99 4.94 -9.80 4.69
C ASP A 99 3.57 -9.48 4.05
N HIS A 100 3.24 -8.21 3.84
CA HIS A 100 1.94 -7.85 3.27
C HIS A 100 1.85 -6.46 2.63
N ILE A 101 0.86 -6.27 1.77
CA ILE A 101 0.53 -4.97 1.16
C ILE A 101 -0.98 -4.76 1.19
N ARG A 102 -1.40 -3.55 1.55
CA ARG A 102 -2.81 -3.20 1.67
C ARG A 102 -3.11 -1.87 0.98
N LEU A 103 -4.33 -1.74 0.51
CA LEU A 103 -4.85 -0.49 -0.05
C LEU A 103 -5.35 0.39 1.10
N ILE A 104 -4.82 1.60 1.21
CA ILE A 104 -5.40 2.62 2.09
C ILE A 104 -6.57 3.24 1.35
N VAL A 105 -7.74 3.23 1.98
CA VAL A 105 -8.99 3.73 1.40
C VAL A 105 -9.49 5.00 2.09
N GLY A 106 -8.86 5.40 3.19
CA GLY A 106 -9.20 6.64 3.87
C GLY A 106 -8.51 6.78 5.22
N TYR A 107 -8.93 7.80 5.97
CA TYR A 107 -8.47 8.06 7.32
C TYR A 107 -9.58 8.71 8.14
N ASN A 108 -9.44 8.69 9.46
CA ASN A 108 -10.24 9.47 10.39
C ASN A 108 -9.31 10.35 11.23
N ALA A 109 -9.29 11.64 10.96
CA ALA A 109 -8.41 12.59 11.67
C ALA A 109 -8.82 12.81 13.13
N ARG A 110 -10.11 12.64 13.47
CA ARG A 110 -10.61 12.83 14.84
C ARG A 110 -10.13 11.71 15.75
N THR A 111 -10.21 10.47 15.28
CA THR A 111 -9.77 9.28 16.02
C THR A 111 -8.33 8.88 15.74
N ARG A 112 -7.67 9.53 14.77
CA ARG A 112 -6.31 9.24 14.30
C ARG A 112 -6.16 7.80 13.81
N GLU A 113 -7.02 7.40 12.88
CA GLU A 113 -7.03 6.05 12.32
C GLU A 113 -6.82 6.08 10.81
N VAL A 114 -6.04 5.14 10.27
CA VAL A 114 -6.01 4.84 8.84
C VAL A 114 -7.01 3.71 8.56
N LEU A 115 -7.80 3.87 7.50
CA LEU A 115 -8.73 2.86 7.01
C LEU A 115 -8.08 2.16 5.81
N TYR A 116 -8.10 0.83 5.83
CA TYR A 116 -7.49 0.04 4.76
C TYR A 116 -8.38 -1.12 4.34
N SER A 117 -8.29 -1.49 3.06
CA SER A 117 -8.86 -2.70 2.52
C SER A 117 -7.75 -3.73 2.30
N ASP A 118 -7.96 -4.93 2.82
CA ASP A 118 -7.01 -6.02 2.67
C ASP A 118 -7.28 -6.81 1.37
N SER A 119 -6.22 -7.31 0.73
CA SER A 119 -6.32 -8.21 -0.43
C SER A 119 -7.04 -9.52 -0.10
N TRP A 120 -6.94 -9.97 1.14
CA TRP A 120 -7.63 -11.14 1.69
C TRP A 120 -8.29 -10.76 3.02
N GLY A 121 -9.50 -11.26 3.30
CA GLY A 121 -10.16 -11.03 4.59
C GLY A 121 -11.60 -10.55 4.47
N ARG A 122 -12.08 -9.83 5.50
CA ARG A 122 -13.48 -9.37 5.57
C ARG A 122 -13.79 -8.44 4.40
N LYS A 123 -15.02 -8.54 3.90
CA LYS A 123 -15.56 -7.56 2.93
C LYS A 123 -15.60 -6.18 3.58
N GLY A 124 -15.10 -5.16 2.88
CA GLY A 124 -15.08 -3.77 3.34
C GLY A 124 -13.68 -3.27 3.66
N TYR A 125 -13.55 -2.63 4.82
CA TYR A 125 -12.31 -2.05 5.33
C TYR A 125 -12.14 -2.37 6.82
N ASP A 126 -10.88 -2.39 7.26
CA ASP A 126 -10.48 -2.38 8.66
C ASP A 126 -9.78 -1.05 8.99
N ARG A 127 -9.43 -0.86 10.26
CA ARG A 127 -8.80 0.38 10.76
C ARG A 127 -7.62 0.10 11.68
N LEU A 128 -6.63 0.99 11.64
CA LEU A 128 -5.46 0.99 12.53
C LEU A 128 -5.21 2.40 13.07
N PRO A 129 -4.90 2.57 14.37
CA PRO A 129 -4.41 3.84 14.90
C PRO A 129 -3.14 4.29 14.18
N TYR A 130 -2.93 5.59 14.04
CA TYR A 130 -1.77 6.18 13.34
C TYR A 130 -0.43 5.67 13.88
N GLN A 131 -0.28 5.53 15.19
CA GLN A 131 0.92 4.98 15.84
C GLN A 131 1.25 3.58 15.34
N GLU A 132 0.24 2.72 15.32
CA GLU A 132 0.42 1.33 14.94
C GLU A 132 0.63 1.19 13.43
N ALA A 133 -0.11 1.95 12.63
CA ALA A 133 0.11 2.03 11.20
C ALA A 133 1.55 2.51 10.87
N ALA A 134 2.02 3.55 11.55
CA ALA A 134 3.37 4.08 11.38
C ALA A 134 4.46 3.06 11.74
N SER A 135 4.30 2.32 12.84
CA SER A 135 5.31 1.35 13.28
C SER A 135 5.42 0.13 12.35
N LYS A 136 4.33 -0.23 11.68
CA LYS A 136 4.26 -1.33 10.72
C LYS A 136 4.62 -0.93 9.29
N THR A 137 4.58 0.36 8.95
CA THR A 137 4.83 0.79 7.56
C THR A 137 6.30 0.59 7.20
N GLU A 138 6.52 -0.11 6.10
CA GLU A 138 7.84 -0.32 5.50
C GLU A 138 8.01 0.51 4.22
N VAL A 139 6.93 0.63 3.41
CA VAL A 139 6.91 1.45 2.19
C VAL A 139 5.52 2.04 2.00
N ILE A 140 5.43 3.27 1.49
CA ILE A 140 4.20 3.86 0.96
C ILE A 140 4.36 4.04 -0.55
N TRP A 141 3.37 3.57 -1.30
CA TRP A 141 3.27 3.70 -2.75
C TRP A 141 2.10 4.60 -3.09
N ILE A 142 2.34 5.62 -3.92
CA ILE A 142 1.30 6.52 -4.41
C ILE A 142 1.19 6.37 -5.92
N ILE A 143 -0.02 6.19 -6.42
CA ILE A 143 -0.29 6.20 -7.86
C ILE A 143 -0.62 7.63 -8.32
N ARG A 144 0.06 8.07 -9.37
CA ARG A 144 -0.07 9.40 -9.99
C ARG A 144 -0.34 9.29 -11.48
#